data_AF-A3YZG3-F1
#
_entry.id   AF-A3YZG3-F1
#
_cell.length_a   1.000
_cell.length_b   1.000
_cell.length_c   1.000
_cell.angle_alpha   90.00
_cell.angle_beta   90.00
_cell.angle_gamma   90.00
#
_symmetry.space_group_name_H-M   'P 1'
#
loop_
_entity.id
_entity.type
_entity.pdbx_description
1 polymer ?
#
loop_
_entity_poly.entity_id
_entity_poly.type
_entity_poly.pdbx_seq_one_letter_code
_entity_poly.pdbx_strand_id
1 'polypeptide(L)'
;MEMLMTVVWRSFSRAAGAALSTAFESFLAGMFSRSWWSRRLTPLLAIALGLSLTLSSCGSVSNSLSGSYVEDTMTVAESLLGTIALSQDDPARPDAESEARVLINDYMALYRPKGRVNGLPSFTTMQTALNSLAGHYTNYANRPLPEALKTRLEKELKKAETSVVRGT
;
A
#
# COMPACT_ATOMS: atom_id res chain seq x y z
N MET A 1 17.08 -8.82 -34.35
CA MET A 1 17.95 -8.24 -33.30
C MET A 1 19.29 -8.99 -33.15
N GLU A 2 19.33 -10.30 -33.37
CA GLU A 2 20.55 -11.15 -33.35
C GLU A 2 21.66 -10.74 -34.35
N MET A 3 21.32 -10.24 -35.54
CA MET A 3 22.31 -9.90 -36.58
C MET A 3 23.04 -8.56 -36.35
N LEU A 4 22.45 -7.63 -35.58
CA LEU A 4 23.12 -6.34 -35.30
C LEU A 4 24.20 -6.49 -34.20
N MET A 5 24.06 -7.45 -33.30
CA MET A 5 25.03 -7.68 -32.22
C MET A 5 26.30 -8.39 -32.72
N THR A 6 26.21 -9.22 -33.76
CA THR A 6 27.37 -9.95 -34.30
C THR A 6 28.33 -9.07 -35.11
N VAL A 7 27.83 -8.03 -35.77
CA VAL A 7 28.66 -7.10 -36.57
C VAL A 7 29.38 -6.08 -35.68
N VAL A 8 28.69 -5.55 -34.66
CA VAL A 8 29.31 -4.65 -33.67
C VAL A 8 30.38 -5.39 -32.86
N TRP A 9 30.14 -6.65 -32.52
CA TRP A 9 31.11 -7.50 -31.80
C TRP A 9 32.37 -7.80 -32.61
N ARG A 10 32.23 -8.12 -33.91
CA ARG A 10 33.37 -8.36 -34.82
C ARG A 10 34.23 -7.13 -35.07
N SER A 11 33.68 -5.93 -34.88
CA SER A 11 34.42 -4.67 -35.00
C SER A 11 35.19 -4.34 -33.72
N PHE A 12 34.65 -4.69 -32.54
CA PHE A 12 35.31 -4.53 -31.25
C PHE A 12 36.50 -5.50 -31.06
N SER A 13 36.39 -6.72 -31.58
CA SER A 13 37.44 -7.76 -31.45
C SER A 13 38.69 -7.53 -32.31
N ARG A 14 38.71 -6.53 -33.20
CA ARG A 14 39.92 -6.14 -33.94
C ARG A 14 40.85 -5.19 -33.16
N ALA A 15 40.38 -4.60 -32.06
CA ALA A 15 41.13 -3.59 -31.31
C ALA A 15 41.78 -4.13 -30.01
N ALA A 16 41.33 -5.27 -29.50
CA ALA A 16 41.87 -5.87 -28.27
C ALA A 16 42.73 -7.10 -28.61
N GLY A 17 44.00 -7.06 -28.24
CA GLY A 17 44.94 -8.17 -28.48
C GLY A 17 44.47 -9.50 -27.92
N ALA A 18 44.86 -10.61 -28.57
CA ALA A 18 44.40 -11.97 -28.33
C ALA A 18 44.53 -12.48 -26.87
N ALA A 19 45.39 -11.86 -26.06
CA ALA A 19 45.53 -12.18 -24.64
C ALA A 19 44.38 -11.66 -23.77
N LEU A 20 43.70 -10.57 -24.20
CA LEU A 20 42.56 -10.02 -23.47
C LEU A 20 41.28 -10.81 -23.74
N SER A 21 41.16 -11.46 -24.90
CA SER A 21 39.97 -12.24 -25.25
C SER A 21 39.91 -13.55 -24.47
N THR A 22 41.03 -14.25 -24.26
CA THR A 22 41.04 -15.52 -23.52
C THR A 22 40.77 -15.33 -22.02
N ALA A 23 41.26 -14.23 -21.44
CA ALA A 23 40.97 -13.85 -20.06
C ALA A 23 39.49 -13.46 -19.87
N PHE A 24 38.90 -12.77 -20.84
CA PHE A 24 37.51 -12.33 -20.81
C PHE A 24 36.52 -13.49 -21.08
N GLU A 25 36.86 -14.43 -21.97
CA GLU A 25 36.08 -15.65 -22.21
C GLU A 25 36.09 -16.58 -20.98
N SER A 26 37.23 -16.69 -20.28
CA SER A 26 37.33 -17.46 -19.02
C SER A 26 36.49 -16.84 -17.89
N PHE A 27 36.40 -15.51 -17.87
CA PHE A 27 35.59 -14.76 -16.91
C PHE A 27 34.08 -14.87 -17.20
N LEU A 28 33.68 -14.79 -18.48
CA LEU A 28 32.28 -14.96 -18.89
C LEU A 28 31.79 -16.42 -18.75
N ALA A 29 32.66 -17.41 -19.00
CA ALA A 29 32.36 -18.82 -18.76
C ALA A 29 32.11 -19.11 -17.27
N GLY A 30 32.80 -18.40 -16.36
CA GLY A 30 32.53 -18.45 -14.92
C GLY A 30 31.19 -17.82 -14.54
N MET A 31 30.77 -16.78 -15.25
CA MET A 31 29.52 -16.05 -15.00
C MET A 31 28.25 -16.82 -15.39
N PHE A 32 28.38 -17.90 -16.16
CA PHE A 32 27.27 -18.76 -16.61
C PHE A 32 27.23 -20.16 -15.97
N SER A 33 28.06 -20.45 -14.97
CA SER A 33 27.94 -21.70 -14.21
C SER A 33 26.81 -21.59 -13.18
N ARG A 34 25.69 -22.27 -13.49
CA ARG A 34 24.42 -22.30 -12.72
C ARG A 34 24.53 -22.69 -11.24
N SER A 35 25.70 -23.09 -10.73
CA SER A 35 25.89 -23.53 -9.34
C SER A 35 26.47 -22.47 -8.39
N TRP A 36 26.98 -21.35 -8.91
CA TRP A 36 27.66 -20.34 -8.08
C TRP A 36 26.74 -19.21 -7.59
N TRP A 37 25.69 -18.86 -8.35
CA TRP A 37 24.79 -17.73 -8.02
C TRP A 37 23.83 -18.04 -6.85
N SER A 38 23.38 -19.28 -6.69
CA SER A 38 22.30 -19.63 -5.75
C SER A 38 22.75 -19.88 -4.30
N ARG A 39 24.05 -20.09 -4.04
CA ARG A 39 24.54 -20.49 -2.71
C ARG A 39 25.03 -19.35 -1.83
N ARG A 40 25.32 -18.17 -2.41
CA ARG A 40 25.85 -17.02 -1.65
C ARG A 40 24.98 -15.76 -1.69
N LEU A 41 24.08 -15.61 -2.66
CA LEU A 41 23.20 -14.43 -2.76
C LEU A 41 21.84 -14.59 -2.05
N THR A 42 21.37 -15.82 -1.87
CA THR A 42 20.12 -16.12 -1.17
C THR A 42 20.09 -15.69 0.31
N PRO A 43 21.14 -15.91 1.14
CA PRO A 43 21.07 -15.52 2.55
C PRO A 43 21.15 -14.00 2.75
N LEU A 44 21.88 -13.27 1.90
CA LEU A 44 22.01 -11.82 2.00
C LEU A 44 20.72 -11.10 1.59
N LEU A 45 20.04 -11.59 0.54
CA LEU A 45 18.73 -11.07 0.14
C LEU A 45 17.65 -11.39 1.20
N ALA A 46 17.71 -12.57 1.82
CA ALA A 46 16.78 -12.96 2.88
C ALA A 46 16.95 -12.13 4.17
N ILE A 47 18.18 -11.82 4.57
CA ILE A 47 18.45 -10.95 5.73
C ILE A 47 18.02 -9.50 5.44
N ALA A 48 18.27 -8.99 4.23
CA ALA A 48 17.82 -7.65 3.84
C ALA A 48 16.29 -7.53 3.81
N LEU A 49 15.57 -8.56 3.33
CA LEU A 49 14.10 -8.61 3.37
C LEU A 49 13.56 -8.83 4.80
N GLY A 50 14.26 -9.58 5.65
CA GLY A 50 13.89 -9.76 7.04
C GLY A 50 14.04 -8.48 7.87
N LEU A 51 15.13 -7.72 7.64
CA LEU A 51 15.37 -6.44 8.30
C LEU A 51 14.42 -5.33 7.84
N SER A 52 13.98 -5.33 6.57
CA SER A 52 12.98 -4.34 6.13
C SER A 52 11.58 -4.62 6.70
N LEU A 53 11.27 -5.86 7.06
CA LEU A 53 10.00 -6.22 7.71
C LEU A 53 9.92 -5.81 9.19
N THR A 54 11.05 -5.65 9.89
CA THR A 54 11.08 -5.26 11.31
C THR A 54 11.01 -3.76 11.56
N LEU A 55 11.24 -2.91 10.55
CA LEU A 55 11.15 -1.45 10.69
C LEU A 55 9.76 -0.86 10.38
N SER A 56 8.82 -1.66 9.85
CA SER A 56 7.45 -1.18 9.54
C SER A 56 6.46 -1.26 10.71
N SER A 57 6.94 -1.48 11.94
CA SER A 57 6.11 -1.33 13.15
C SER A 57 6.46 -0.03 13.86
N CYS A 58 6.29 1.10 13.16
CA CYS A 58 6.19 2.39 13.84
C CYS A 58 4.72 2.53 14.26
N GLY A 59 4.49 2.57 15.58
CA GLY A 59 3.17 2.45 16.19
C GLY A 59 2.19 3.53 15.75
N SER A 60 1.03 3.08 15.30
CA SER A 60 -0.23 3.80 15.48
C SER A 60 -0.96 3.18 16.67
N VAL A 61 -1.72 3.98 17.40
CA VAL A 61 -2.73 3.45 18.31
C VAL A 61 -3.67 2.59 17.47
N SER A 62 -3.51 1.28 17.54
CA SER A 62 -4.34 0.37 16.76
C SER A 62 -5.77 0.53 17.26
N ASN A 63 -6.64 1.20 16.49
CA ASN A 63 -8.08 1.01 16.54
C ASN A 63 -8.35 -0.45 16.15
N SER A 64 -8.03 -1.37 17.06
CA SER A 64 -8.17 -2.79 16.85
C SER A 64 -9.66 -3.06 16.71
N LEU A 65 -10.08 -3.41 15.50
CA LEU A 65 -11.45 -3.77 15.19
C LEU A 65 -11.83 -4.98 16.05
N SER A 66 -12.92 -4.86 16.81
CA SER A 66 -13.42 -5.88 17.74
C SER A 66 -13.93 -7.13 17.01
N GLY A 67 -14.26 -6.99 15.72
CA GLY A 67 -14.94 -8.00 14.92
C GLY A 67 -16.47 -7.86 14.93
N SER A 68 -17.03 -7.09 15.88
CA SER A 68 -18.45 -6.75 15.94
C SER A 68 -18.78 -5.69 14.89
N TYR A 69 -19.53 -6.07 13.85
CA TYR A 69 -19.82 -5.17 12.73
C TYR A 69 -20.48 -3.85 13.18
N VAL A 70 -21.40 -3.90 14.13
CA VAL A 70 -22.12 -2.72 14.59
C VAL A 70 -21.19 -1.76 15.31
N GLU A 71 -20.42 -2.28 16.27
CA GLU A 71 -19.50 -1.51 17.10
C GLU A 71 -18.33 -0.95 16.29
N ASP A 72 -17.76 -1.76 15.40
CA ASP A 72 -16.66 -1.35 14.54
C ASP A 72 -17.13 -0.30 13.53
N THR A 73 -18.34 -0.41 12.98
CA THR A 73 -18.88 0.61 12.06
C THR A 73 -19.08 1.95 12.75
N MET A 74 -19.62 1.97 13.98
CA MET A 74 -19.75 3.20 14.77
C MET A 74 -18.39 3.81 15.07
N THR A 75 -17.49 3.01 15.62
CA THR A 75 -16.16 3.48 16.05
C THR A 75 -15.37 4.05 14.88
N VAL A 76 -15.41 3.38 13.72
CA VAL A 76 -14.74 3.87 12.51
C VAL A 76 -15.40 5.15 11.99
N ALA A 77 -16.74 5.22 11.96
CA ALA A 77 -17.42 6.42 11.51
C ALA A 77 -17.12 7.63 12.41
N GLU A 78 -17.18 7.47 13.72
CA GLU A 78 -16.85 8.52 14.70
C GLU A 78 -15.39 8.97 14.60
N SER A 79 -14.46 8.03 14.47
CA SER A 79 -13.03 8.32 14.29
C SER A 79 -12.80 9.15 13.03
N LEU A 80 -13.38 8.75 11.89
CA LEU A 80 -13.24 9.48 10.63
C LEU A 80 -13.93 10.85 10.66
N LEU A 81 -15.09 10.97 11.33
CA LEU A 81 -15.74 12.26 11.58
C LEU A 81 -14.83 13.19 12.38
N GLY A 82 -14.14 12.66 13.39
CA GLY A 82 -13.12 13.39 14.15
C GLY A 82 -11.96 13.86 13.26
N THR A 83 -11.41 12.97 12.42
CA THR A 83 -10.31 13.31 11.50
C THR A 83 -10.69 14.42 10.53
N ILE A 84 -11.85 14.34 9.88
CA ILE A 84 -12.26 15.36 8.90
C ILE A 84 -12.69 16.69 9.54
N ALA A 85 -12.95 16.69 10.86
CA ALA A 85 -13.27 17.88 11.64
C ALA A 85 -12.02 18.70 12.03
N LEU A 86 -10.82 18.12 11.93
CA LEU A 86 -9.57 18.81 12.25
C LEU A 86 -9.38 20.07 11.38
N SER A 87 -8.78 21.10 11.99
CA SER A 87 -8.45 22.34 11.29
C SER A 87 -7.36 22.13 10.25
N GLN A 88 -7.32 23.01 9.23
CA GLN A 88 -6.30 22.93 8.19
C GLN A 88 -4.88 23.21 8.71
N ASP A 89 -4.78 23.97 9.80
CA ASP A 89 -3.51 24.37 10.42
C ASP A 89 -3.14 23.47 11.61
N ASP A 90 -3.89 22.40 11.84
CA ASP A 90 -3.65 21.49 12.97
C ASP A 90 -2.38 20.65 12.73
N PRO A 91 -1.38 20.71 13.64
CA PRO A 91 -0.14 19.94 13.50
C PRO A 91 -0.36 18.42 13.56
N ALA A 92 -1.44 17.94 14.18
CA ALA A 92 -1.76 16.52 14.29
C ALA A 92 -2.50 15.98 13.04
N ARG A 93 -2.93 16.84 12.12
CA ARG A 93 -3.70 16.43 10.94
C ARG A 93 -2.99 15.39 10.07
N PRO A 94 -1.69 15.53 9.70
CA PRO A 94 -1.03 14.55 8.83
C PRO A 94 -1.01 13.14 9.44
N ASP A 95 -0.79 13.06 10.75
CA ASP A 95 -0.77 11.79 11.49
C ASP A 95 -2.19 11.19 11.53
N ALA A 96 -3.20 12.00 11.85
CA ALA A 96 -4.60 11.56 11.85
C ALA A 96 -5.09 11.11 10.46
N GLU A 97 -4.66 11.77 9.38
CA GLU A 97 -4.94 11.32 8.00
C GLU A 97 -4.28 9.99 7.68
N SER A 98 -3.06 9.76 8.17
CA SER A 98 -2.34 8.49 8.02
C SER A 98 -3.06 7.36 8.76
N GLU A 99 -3.43 7.59 10.02
CA GLU A 99 -4.20 6.64 10.82
C GLU A 99 -5.56 6.33 10.19
N ALA A 100 -6.25 7.33 9.66
CA ALA A 100 -7.50 7.15 8.94
C ALA A 100 -7.36 6.22 7.72
N ARG A 101 -6.26 6.30 6.96
CA ARG A 101 -6.03 5.38 5.83
C ARG A 101 -5.87 3.95 6.28
N VAL A 102 -5.11 3.73 7.37
CA VAL A 102 -4.91 2.40 7.95
C VAL A 102 -6.25 1.84 8.41
N LEU A 103 -7.02 2.64 9.17
CA LEU A 103 -8.33 2.26 9.68
C LEU A 103 -9.33 1.91 8.56
N ILE A 104 -9.35 2.69 7.48
CA ILE A 104 -10.17 2.40 6.29
C ILE A 104 -9.80 1.06 5.68
N ASN A 105 -8.50 0.81 5.49
CA ASN A 105 -8.02 -0.45 4.90
C ASN A 105 -8.36 -1.65 5.78
N ASP A 106 -8.15 -1.54 7.09
CA ASP A 106 -8.44 -2.61 8.05
C ASP A 106 -9.93 -2.94 8.09
N TYR A 107 -10.78 -1.92 8.14
CA TYR A 107 -12.24 -2.10 8.12
C TYR A 107 -12.69 -2.79 6.82
N MET A 108 -12.20 -2.31 5.68
CA MET A 108 -12.55 -2.89 4.38
C MET A 108 -12.03 -4.32 4.22
N ALA A 109 -10.81 -4.61 4.68
CA ALA A 109 -10.24 -5.95 4.66
C ALA A 109 -11.05 -6.93 5.53
N LEU A 110 -11.52 -6.48 6.69
CA LEU A 110 -12.27 -7.30 7.63
C LEU A 110 -13.70 -7.61 7.15
N TYR A 111 -14.41 -6.63 6.62
CA TYR A 111 -15.86 -6.75 6.37
C TYR A 111 -16.24 -7.03 4.93
N ARG A 112 -15.43 -6.65 3.94
CA ARG A 112 -15.73 -6.89 2.52
C ARG A 112 -15.89 -8.38 2.15
N PRO A 113 -15.08 -9.32 2.68
CA PRO A 113 -15.24 -10.75 2.38
C PRO A 113 -16.45 -11.40 3.06
N LYS A 114 -17.03 -10.76 4.08
CA LYS A 114 -18.13 -11.33 4.87
C LYS A 114 -19.45 -11.17 4.10
N GLY A 115 -19.93 -12.25 3.48
CA GLY A 115 -21.18 -12.25 2.70
C GLY A 115 -22.43 -11.82 3.48
N ARG A 116 -22.44 -11.99 4.81
CA ARG A 116 -23.53 -11.51 5.68
C ARG A 116 -23.54 -9.99 5.88
N VAL A 117 -22.44 -9.31 5.57
CA VAL A 117 -22.23 -7.87 5.82
C VAL A 117 -22.16 -7.09 4.51
N ASN A 118 -21.45 -7.62 3.51
CA ASN A 118 -21.12 -6.86 2.30
C ASN A 118 -22.33 -6.48 1.40
N GLY A 119 -23.49 -7.09 1.62
CA GLY A 119 -24.75 -6.74 0.96
C GLY A 119 -25.63 -5.75 1.74
N LEU A 120 -25.23 -5.36 2.97
CA LEU A 120 -26.03 -4.47 3.80
C LEU A 120 -25.99 -3.03 3.26
N PRO A 121 -27.14 -2.34 3.17
CA PRO A 121 -27.20 -0.89 2.98
C PRO A 121 -26.25 -0.07 3.85
N SER A 122 -26.07 -0.41 5.13
CA SER A 122 -25.06 0.24 5.99
C SER A 122 -23.65 0.08 5.44
N PHE A 123 -23.28 -1.13 5.03
CA PHE A 123 -21.93 -1.42 4.54
C PHE A 123 -21.66 -0.69 3.22
N THR A 124 -22.60 -0.72 2.28
CA THR A 124 -22.45 -0.05 0.98
C THR A 124 -22.41 1.48 1.11
N THR A 125 -23.18 2.04 2.05
CA THR A 125 -23.10 3.46 2.40
C THR A 125 -21.73 3.81 2.97
N MET A 126 -21.26 3.03 3.94
CA MET A 126 -19.92 3.20 4.53
C MET A 126 -18.84 3.11 3.47
N GLN A 127 -18.86 2.07 2.64
CA GLN A 127 -17.90 1.86 1.55
C GLN A 127 -17.83 3.05 0.58
N THR A 128 -18.96 3.71 0.30
CA THR A 128 -18.99 4.90 -0.57
C THR A 128 -18.22 6.06 0.06
N ALA A 129 -18.41 6.30 1.35
CA ALA A 129 -17.69 7.32 2.10
C ALA A 129 -16.19 6.99 2.15
N LEU A 130 -15.85 5.75 2.52
CA LEU A 130 -14.47 5.30 2.65
C LEU A 130 -13.70 5.37 1.33
N ASN A 131 -14.31 4.94 0.22
CA ASN A 131 -13.69 5.03 -1.11
C ASN A 131 -13.43 6.48 -1.52
N SER A 132 -14.37 7.38 -1.22
CA SER A 132 -14.23 8.81 -1.52
C SER A 132 -13.10 9.45 -0.70
N LEU A 133 -13.04 9.15 0.59
CA LEU A 133 -12.02 9.67 1.50
C LEU A 133 -10.63 9.12 1.17
N ALA A 134 -10.49 7.81 1.00
CA ALA A 134 -9.23 7.17 0.61
C ALA A 134 -8.74 7.66 -0.76
N GLY A 135 -9.66 7.92 -1.70
CA GLY A 135 -9.36 8.51 -3.00
C GLY A 135 -8.79 9.92 -2.88
N HIS A 136 -9.38 10.79 -2.04
CA HIS A 136 -8.87 12.14 -1.82
C HIS A 136 -7.45 12.10 -1.22
N TYR A 137 -7.32 11.33 -0.15
CA TYR A 137 -6.06 11.08 0.53
C TYR A 137 -4.98 10.56 -0.42
N THR A 138 -5.28 9.64 -1.32
CA THR A 138 -4.27 9.09 -2.25
C THR A 138 -3.83 10.12 -3.30
N ASN A 139 -4.77 10.86 -3.88
CA ASN A 139 -4.50 11.73 -5.03
C ASN A 139 -4.04 13.15 -4.65
N TYR A 140 -4.40 13.62 -3.46
CA TYR A 140 -4.20 14.99 -3.02
C TYR A 140 -3.53 15.03 -1.63
N ALA A 141 -2.43 14.29 -1.49
CA ALA A 141 -1.60 14.34 -0.29
C ALA A 141 -1.24 15.81 0.03
N ASN A 142 -1.46 16.23 1.28
CA ASN A 142 -1.23 17.59 1.79
C ASN A 142 -2.20 18.68 1.31
N ARG A 143 -3.33 18.33 0.67
CA ARG A 143 -4.40 19.30 0.39
C ARG A 143 -5.59 19.09 1.33
N PRO A 144 -6.20 20.17 1.82
CA PRO A 144 -7.39 20.06 2.63
C PRO A 144 -8.54 19.42 1.85
N LEU A 145 -9.40 18.71 2.57
CA LEU A 145 -10.65 18.17 2.04
C LEU A 145 -11.54 19.32 1.53
N PRO A 146 -12.03 19.26 0.27
CA PRO A 146 -13.01 20.20 -0.22
C PRO A 146 -14.29 20.18 0.63
N GLU A 147 -14.86 21.35 0.94
CA GLU A 147 -16.05 21.46 1.80
C GLU A 147 -17.25 20.64 1.32
N ALA A 148 -17.46 20.59 0.00
CA ALA A 148 -18.51 19.76 -0.61
C ALA A 148 -18.29 18.26 -0.35
N LEU A 149 -17.04 17.80 -0.40
CA LEU A 149 -16.70 16.41 -0.10
C LEU A 149 -16.85 16.14 1.40
N LYS A 150 -16.35 17.04 2.26
CA LYS A 150 -16.51 16.93 3.72
C LYS A 150 -17.98 16.80 4.13
N THR A 151 -18.84 17.69 3.65
CA THR A 151 -20.29 17.66 3.92
C THR A 151 -20.93 16.33 3.49
N ARG A 152 -20.52 15.80 2.32
CA ARG A 152 -21.02 14.52 1.83
C ARG A 152 -20.56 13.35 2.72
N LEU A 153 -19.27 13.33 3.09
CA LEU A 153 -18.71 12.32 3.98
C LEU A 153 -19.42 12.32 5.33
N GLU A 154 -19.63 13.48 5.94
CA GLU A 154 -20.38 13.58 7.20
C GLU A 154 -21.77 12.97 7.10
N LYS A 155 -22.49 13.24 6.00
CA LYS A 155 -23.81 12.67 5.76
C LYS A 155 -23.77 11.15 5.57
N GLU A 156 -22.82 10.64 4.80
CA GLU A 156 -22.71 9.21 4.52
C GLU A 156 -22.27 8.41 5.77
N LEU A 157 -21.29 8.92 6.53
CA LEU A 157 -20.83 8.31 7.78
C LEU A 157 -21.94 8.26 8.83
N LYS A 158 -22.64 9.37 9.10
CA LYS A 158 -23.78 9.40 10.03
C LYS A 158 -24.93 8.50 9.57
N LYS A 159 -25.16 8.41 8.26
CA LYS A 159 -26.16 7.49 7.70
C LYS A 159 -25.74 6.04 7.95
N ALA A 160 -24.48 5.70 7.78
CA ALA A 160 -23.97 4.35 8.05
C ALA A 160 -24.15 3.97 9.53
N GLU A 161 -23.79 4.85 10.48
CA GLU A 161 -24.02 4.66 11.93
C GLU A 161 -25.50 4.37 12.23
N THR A 162 -26.40 5.19 11.70
CA THR A 162 -27.82 5.02 12.00
C THR A 162 -28.39 3.76 11.35
N SER A 163 -27.87 3.37 10.18
CA SER A 163 -28.36 2.20 9.43
C SER A 163 -27.86 0.90 10.07
N VAL A 164 -26.61 0.89 10.56
CA VAL A 164 -26.02 -0.30 11.19
C VAL A 164 -26.73 -0.66 12.51
N VAL A 165 -27.13 0.32 13.30
CA VAL A 165 -27.96 0.11 14.52
C VAL A 165 -29.29 -0.54 14.19
N ARG A 166 -29.89 -0.13 13.06
CA ARG A 166 -31.17 -0.66 12.59
C ARG A 166 -31.03 -2.05 11.96
N GLY A 167 -29.81 -2.55 11.79
CA GLY A 167 -29.54 -3.82 11.12
C GLY A 167 -29.76 -3.78 9.61
N THR A 168 -29.71 -2.57 9.02
CA THR A 168 -29.86 -2.32 7.58
C THR A 168 -28.56 -1.87 6.99
#